data_AF-A0A4P6AD81-F1
#
_entry.id   AF-A0A4P6AD81-F1
#
_cell.length_a   1.000
_cell.length_b   1.000
_cell.length_c   1.000
_cell.angle_alpha   90.00
_cell.angle_beta   90.00
_cell.angle_gamma   90.00
#
_symmetry.space_group_name_H-M   'P 1'
#
loop_
_entity.id
_entity.type
_entity.pdbx_description
1 polymer ?
#
loop_
_entity_poly.entity_id
_entity_poly.type
_entity_poly.pdbx_seq_one_letter_code
_entity_poly.pdbx_strand_id
1 'polypeptide(L)'
;MQSFRAGGIAAVICALTYVFGFVLFIGVIAPPEAQSDISRLHSLIAQRDVFYIGYLVIGIVFSLSLIALNQSLQTRFVKSSPVLSNYNAVLGNIWVTFVLASTFVFLVNLSLLAKYANTDENNAVITMNTIHIVVDALGGGIELIGALWVFVISYMGLKQNIYPKATHILGLIVGFAGVLTLFSGLSMLADNVFFEATTTIFGLGQILWFILLGTHLLKDNQIMRK
;
A
#
# COMPACT_ATOMS: atom_id res chain seq x y z
N MET A 1 26.25 0.49 -5.77
CA MET A 1 26.43 1.18 -4.47
C MET A 1 25.38 2.24 -4.20
N GLN A 2 25.08 3.18 -5.10
CA GLN A 2 24.07 4.23 -4.86
C GLN A 2 22.62 3.69 -4.73
N SER A 3 22.29 2.60 -5.44
CA SER A 3 20.96 1.96 -5.39
C SER A 3 20.54 1.51 -3.99
N PHE A 4 21.38 0.81 -3.21
CA PHE A 4 20.95 0.29 -1.90
C PHE A 4 20.66 1.39 -0.87
N ARG A 5 21.41 2.50 -0.88
CA ARG A 5 21.09 3.64 -0.01
C ARG A 5 19.74 4.26 -0.39
N ALA A 6 19.51 4.46 -1.69
CA ALA A 6 18.23 4.97 -2.19
C ALA A 6 17.07 4.04 -1.81
N GLY A 7 17.22 2.72 -2.01
CA GLY A 7 16.22 1.73 -1.60
C GLY A 7 15.98 1.69 -0.09
N GLY A 8 17.04 1.84 0.72
CA GLY A 8 16.91 1.88 2.17
C GLY A 8 16.13 3.11 2.66
N ILE A 9 16.41 4.29 2.11
CA ILE A 9 15.64 5.52 2.38
C ILE A 9 14.20 5.34 1.90
N ALA A 10 14.02 4.80 0.70
CA ALA A 10 12.71 4.57 0.11
C ALA A 10 11.83 3.64 0.95
N ALA A 11 12.39 2.55 1.50
CA ALA A 11 11.66 1.67 2.41
C ALA A 11 11.19 2.40 3.68
N VAL A 12 12.03 3.27 4.25
CA VAL A 12 11.62 4.08 5.41
C VAL A 12 10.50 5.05 5.01
N ILE A 13 10.57 5.68 3.84
CA ILE A 13 9.49 6.54 3.34
C ILE A 13 8.20 5.73 3.17
N CYS A 14 8.25 4.52 2.58
CA CYS A 14 7.08 3.62 2.50
C CYS A 14 6.48 3.34 3.88
N ALA A 15 7.30 3.06 4.90
CA ALA A 15 6.80 2.85 6.26
C ALA A 15 6.11 4.12 6.81
N LEU A 16 6.70 5.29 6.59
CA LEU A 16 6.14 6.57 7.05
C LEU A 16 4.82 6.91 6.35
N THR A 17 4.64 6.57 5.06
CA THR A 17 3.37 6.78 4.37
C THR A 17 2.26 5.88 4.91
N TYR A 18 2.58 4.64 5.32
CA TYR A 18 1.61 3.78 6.04
C TYR A 18 1.21 4.38 7.39
N VAL A 19 2.20 4.80 8.20
CA VAL A 19 1.92 5.47 9.49
C VAL A 19 1.04 6.71 9.28
N PHE A 20 1.39 7.53 8.29
CA PHE A 20 0.61 8.71 7.92
C PHE A 20 -0.82 8.33 7.53
N GLY A 21 -1.01 7.28 6.72
CA GLY A 21 -2.33 6.80 6.32
C GLY A 21 -3.19 6.36 7.52
N PHE A 22 -2.63 5.56 8.43
CA PHE A 22 -3.34 5.16 9.65
C PHE A 22 -3.74 6.36 10.51
N VAL A 23 -2.83 7.30 10.73
CA VAL A 23 -3.13 8.53 11.49
C VAL A 23 -4.21 9.36 10.79
N LEU A 24 -4.14 9.49 9.46
CA LEU A 24 -5.09 10.24 8.67
C LEU A 24 -6.51 9.67 8.76
N PHE A 25 -6.68 8.38 8.42
CA PHE A 25 -8.01 7.77 8.32
C PHE A 25 -8.64 7.41 9.67
N ILE A 26 -7.84 7.12 10.70
CA ILE A 26 -8.35 6.78 12.03
C ILE A 26 -8.47 8.03 12.92
N GLY A 27 -7.53 8.98 12.79
CA GLY A 27 -7.39 10.07 13.75
C GLY A 27 -7.77 11.46 13.24
N VAL A 28 -7.58 11.75 11.94
CA VAL A 28 -7.74 13.12 11.40
C VAL A 28 -9.07 13.31 10.69
N ILE A 29 -9.47 12.35 9.84
CA ILE A 29 -10.72 12.44 9.07
C ILE A 29 -11.89 12.20 10.01
N ALA A 30 -12.78 13.18 10.12
CA ALA A 30 -14.02 13.04 10.88
C ALA A 30 -14.97 12.06 10.18
N PRO A 31 -15.59 11.11 10.92
CA PRO A 31 -16.54 10.17 10.34
C PRO A 31 -17.80 10.91 9.83
N PRO A 32 -18.53 10.34 8.86
CA PRO A 32 -19.83 10.86 8.45
C PRO A 32 -20.82 10.93 9.62
N GLU A 33 -21.71 11.93 9.61
CA GLU A 33 -22.72 12.13 10.67
C GLU A 33 -23.72 10.98 10.77
N ALA A 34 -24.03 10.34 9.65
CA ALA A 34 -24.91 9.17 9.59
C ALA A 34 -24.36 8.13 8.61
N GLN A 35 -24.84 6.89 8.75
CA GLN A 35 -24.48 5.78 7.87
C GLN A 35 -25.29 5.83 6.56
N SER A 36 -25.06 6.86 5.75
CA SER A 36 -25.66 7.05 4.43
C SER A 36 -24.66 7.57 3.41
N ASP A 37 -24.87 7.25 2.13
CA ASP A 37 -23.98 7.71 1.06
C ASP A 37 -23.98 9.23 0.90
N ILE A 38 -25.11 9.88 1.17
CA ILE A 38 -25.20 11.35 1.22
C ILE A 38 -24.30 11.92 2.33
N SER A 39 -24.34 11.33 3.54
CA SER A 39 -23.48 11.79 4.64
C SER A 39 -22.00 11.57 4.33
N ARG A 40 -21.65 10.46 3.65
CA ARG A 40 -20.29 10.18 3.17
C ARG A 40 -19.83 11.22 2.16
N LEU A 41 -20.70 11.59 1.21
CA LEU A 41 -20.44 12.66 0.25
C LEU A 41 -20.17 13.98 0.96
N HIS A 42 -21.04 14.39 1.89
CA HIS A 42 -20.86 15.63 2.64
C HIS A 42 -19.55 15.65 3.45
N SER A 43 -19.23 14.55 4.14
CA SER A 43 -17.98 14.46 4.89
C SER A 43 -16.75 14.56 3.98
N LEU A 44 -16.77 13.89 2.83
CA LEU A 44 -15.71 13.95 1.83
C LEU A 44 -15.54 15.38 1.29
N ILE A 45 -16.63 16.04 0.90
CA ILE A 45 -16.58 17.41 0.36
C ILE A 45 -16.13 18.42 1.42
N ALA A 46 -16.61 18.30 2.66
CA ALA A 46 -16.20 19.17 3.76
C ALA A 46 -14.70 19.03 4.10
N GLN A 47 -14.12 17.84 3.89
CA GLN A 47 -12.72 17.52 4.21
C GLN A 47 -11.88 17.31 2.94
N ARG A 48 -12.30 17.87 1.80
CA ARG A 48 -11.75 17.59 0.48
C ARG A 48 -10.23 17.75 0.40
N ASP A 49 -9.69 18.83 0.96
CA ASP A 49 -8.26 19.11 0.89
C ASP A 49 -7.43 18.16 1.76
N VAL A 50 -8.01 17.69 2.88
CA VAL A 50 -7.41 16.66 3.74
C VAL A 50 -7.30 15.35 2.97
N PHE A 51 -8.36 14.94 2.27
CA PHE A 51 -8.32 13.79 1.37
C PHE A 51 -7.31 13.97 0.23
N TYR A 52 -7.24 15.16 -0.38
CA TYR A 52 -6.30 15.45 -1.47
C TYR A 52 -4.84 15.28 -1.03
N ILE A 53 -4.46 15.89 0.10
CA ILE A 53 -3.13 15.74 0.69
C ILE A 53 -2.89 14.29 1.09
N GLY A 54 -3.91 13.65 1.65
CA GLY A 54 -3.93 12.24 2.01
C GLY A 54 -3.46 11.34 0.87
N TYR A 55 -4.19 11.37 -0.24
CA TYR A 55 -3.93 10.59 -1.44
C TYR A 55 -2.61 10.96 -2.14
N LEU A 56 -2.16 12.21 -2.03
CA LEU A 56 -0.82 12.60 -2.47
C LEU A 56 0.28 11.83 -1.73
N VAL A 57 0.18 11.74 -0.40
CA VAL A 57 1.19 11.08 0.43
C VAL A 57 1.10 9.56 0.33
N ILE A 58 -0.08 8.98 0.59
CA ILE A 58 -0.23 7.51 0.63
C ILE A 58 -0.20 6.87 -0.76
N GLY A 59 -0.50 7.65 -1.80
CA GLY A 59 -0.58 7.17 -3.17
C GLY A 59 0.70 7.47 -3.94
N ILE A 60 0.98 8.75 -4.17
CA ILE A 60 2.07 9.19 -5.06
C ILE A 60 3.43 9.04 -4.37
N VAL A 61 3.61 9.59 -3.17
CA VAL A 61 4.91 9.50 -2.45
C VAL A 61 5.26 8.05 -2.15
N PHE A 62 4.28 7.24 -1.71
CA PHE A 62 4.47 5.80 -1.51
C PHE A 62 4.92 5.11 -2.80
N SER A 63 4.20 5.29 -3.90
CA SER A 63 4.47 4.62 -5.18
C SER A 63 5.86 4.95 -5.73
N LEU A 64 6.25 6.22 -5.72
CA LEU A 64 7.57 6.64 -6.19
C LEU A 64 8.70 6.07 -5.32
N SER A 65 8.49 6.00 -4.01
CA SER A 65 9.43 5.35 -3.09
C SER A 65 9.51 3.86 -3.36
N LEU A 66 8.37 3.20 -3.53
CA LEU A 66 8.30 1.76 -3.80
C LEU A 66 9.03 1.38 -5.09
N ILE A 67 9.03 2.21 -6.14
CA ILE A 67 9.84 1.99 -7.35
C ILE A 67 11.33 1.87 -6.99
N ALA A 68 11.86 2.83 -6.24
CA ALA A 68 13.27 2.86 -5.85
C ALA A 68 13.64 1.68 -4.93
N LEU A 69 12.75 1.31 -4.01
CA LEU A 69 12.91 0.13 -3.17
C LEU A 69 12.92 -1.15 -4.02
N ASN A 70 11.95 -1.31 -4.92
CA ASN A 70 11.78 -2.49 -5.74
C ASN A 70 13.01 -2.75 -6.63
N GLN A 71 13.55 -1.70 -7.27
CA GLN A 71 14.79 -1.79 -8.05
C GLN A 71 16.00 -2.21 -7.19
N SER A 72 16.08 -1.68 -5.98
CA SER A 72 17.19 -1.99 -5.05
C SER A 72 17.12 -3.43 -4.56
N LEU A 73 15.92 -3.94 -4.29
CA LEU A 73 15.70 -5.33 -3.92
C LEU A 73 15.94 -6.27 -5.10
N GLN A 74 15.51 -5.92 -6.32
CA GLN A 74 15.84 -6.70 -7.51
C GLN A 74 17.35 -6.81 -7.68
N THR A 75 18.08 -5.69 -7.56
CA THR A 75 19.55 -5.68 -7.61
C THR A 75 20.18 -6.57 -6.53
N ARG A 76 19.56 -6.62 -5.35
CA ARG A 76 20.02 -7.46 -4.24
C ARG A 76 19.82 -8.95 -4.51
N PHE A 77 18.64 -9.34 -4.99
CA PHE A 77 18.23 -10.75 -5.09
C PHE A 77 18.51 -11.39 -6.45
N VAL A 78 18.71 -10.62 -7.53
CA VAL A 78 18.91 -11.18 -8.88
C VAL A 78 20.16 -12.06 -8.97
N LYS A 79 21.19 -11.80 -8.16
CA LYS A 79 22.41 -12.62 -8.15
C LYS A 79 22.21 -14.00 -7.52
N SER A 80 21.34 -14.12 -6.52
CA SER A 80 21.11 -15.35 -5.76
C SER A 80 19.86 -16.10 -6.23
N SER A 81 18.87 -15.42 -6.83
CA SER A 81 17.61 -16.02 -7.28
C SER A 81 17.07 -15.25 -8.51
N PRO A 82 17.72 -15.38 -9.68
CA PRO A 82 17.44 -14.52 -10.84
C PRO A 82 15.97 -14.54 -11.28
N VAL A 83 15.39 -15.75 -11.41
CA VAL A 83 14.02 -15.94 -11.90
C VAL A 83 13.00 -15.32 -10.94
N LEU A 84 13.04 -15.72 -9.66
CA LEU A 84 12.11 -15.21 -8.65
C LEU A 84 12.29 -13.71 -8.41
N SER A 85 13.53 -13.21 -8.47
CA SER A 85 13.81 -11.78 -8.30
C SER A 85 13.19 -10.94 -9.42
N ASN A 86 13.27 -11.39 -10.67
CA ASN A 86 12.65 -10.69 -11.80
C ASN A 86 11.13 -10.76 -11.73
N TYR A 87 10.58 -11.93 -11.43
CA TYR A 87 9.14 -12.09 -11.22
C TYR A 87 8.62 -11.15 -10.10
N ASN A 88 9.33 -11.11 -8.98
CA ASN A 88 8.97 -10.24 -7.86
C ASN A 88 9.09 -8.75 -8.23
N ALA A 89 10.11 -8.35 -9.00
CA ALA A 89 10.23 -6.98 -9.47
C ALA A 89 9.03 -6.57 -10.33
N VAL A 90 8.52 -7.48 -11.18
CA VAL A 90 7.29 -7.24 -11.95
C VAL A 90 6.08 -7.05 -11.02
N LEU A 91 5.91 -7.90 -9.99
CA LEU A 91 4.84 -7.72 -9.00
C LEU A 91 4.90 -6.34 -8.32
N GLY A 92 6.09 -5.90 -7.92
CA GLY A 92 6.26 -4.59 -7.30
C GLY A 92 5.87 -3.44 -8.25
N ASN A 93 6.22 -3.55 -9.53
CA ASN A 93 5.86 -2.55 -10.54
C ASN A 93 4.35 -2.54 -10.85
N ILE A 94 3.70 -3.71 -10.86
CA ILE A 94 2.24 -3.80 -10.98
C ILE A 94 1.57 -3.14 -9.78
N TRP A 95 2.05 -3.41 -8.57
CA TRP A 95 1.50 -2.81 -7.35
C TRP A 95 1.61 -1.28 -7.37
N VAL A 96 2.79 -0.74 -7.72
CA VAL A 96 2.99 0.70 -7.93
C VAL A 96 1.98 1.27 -8.94
N THR A 97 1.78 0.57 -10.05
CA THR A 97 0.86 1.03 -11.11
C THR A 97 -0.57 1.09 -10.60
N PHE A 98 -0.99 0.08 -9.83
CA PHE A 98 -2.32 -0.03 -9.23
C PHE A 98 -2.57 1.10 -8.23
N VAL A 99 -1.63 1.34 -7.32
CA VAL A 99 -1.72 2.43 -6.34
C VAL A 99 -1.73 3.81 -7.01
N LEU A 100 -0.91 4.03 -8.03
CA LEU A 100 -0.95 5.28 -8.79
C LEU A 100 -2.27 5.46 -9.55
N ALA A 101 -2.76 4.42 -10.20
CA ALA A 101 -4.01 4.46 -10.94
C ALA A 101 -5.19 4.77 -10.02
N SER A 102 -5.31 4.07 -8.88
CA SER A 102 -6.36 4.34 -7.89
C SER A 102 -6.28 5.77 -7.36
N THR A 103 -5.06 6.25 -7.08
CA THR A 103 -4.81 7.61 -6.61
C THR A 103 -5.23 8.67 -7.63
N PHE A 104 -4.87 8.49 -8.90
CA PHE A 104 -5.24 9.44 -9.94
C PHE A 104 -6.73 9.42 -10.24
N VAL A 105 -7.38 8.25 -10.23
CA VAL A 105 -8.84 8.16 -10.34
C VAL A 105 -9.51 8.98 -9.26
N PHE A 106 -9.06 8.90 -8.00
CA PHE A 106 -9.62 9.70 -6.92
C PHE A 106 -9.33 11.20 -7.08
N LEU A 107 -8.05 11.58 -7.24
CA LEU A 107 -7.63 12.98 -7.23
C LEU A 107 -8.19 13.78 -8.41
N VAL A 108 -8.21 13.20 -9.62
CA VAL A 108 -8.68 13.90 -10.83
C VAL A 108 -10.19 14.18 -10.74
N ASN A 109 -10.96 13.26 -10.15
CA ASN A 109 -12.41 13.38 -10.08
C ASN A 109 -12.91 14.18 -8.87
N LEU A 110 -12.03 14.58 -7.95
CA LEU A 110 -12.42 15.32 -6.75
C LEU A 110 -13.06 16.70 -7.06
N SER A 111 -12.64 17.34 -8.15
CA SER A 111 -13.22 18.60 -8.63
C SER A 111 -14.61 18.41 -9.25
N LEU A 112 -14.78 17.34 -10.05
CA LEU A 112 -16.06 16.95 -10.63
C LEU A 112 -17.07 16.60 -9.53
N LEU A 113 -16.63 15.86 -8.51
CA LEU A 113 -17.47 15.48 -7.40
C LEU A 113 -17.96 16.70 -6.61
N ALA A 114 -17.07 17.66 -6.33
CA ALA A 114 -17.45 18.91 -5.68
C ALA A 114 -18.42 19.75 -6.52
N LYS A 115 -18.29 19.74 -7.86
CA LYS A 115 -19.24 20.39 -8.75
C LYS A 115 -20.62 19.75 -8.63
N TYR A 116 -20.71 18.42 -8.73
CA TYR A 116 -22.00 17.73 -8.62
C TYR A 116 -22.62 17.87 -7.25
N ALA A 117 -21.85 17.84 -6.16
CA ALA A 117 -22.39 18.04 -4.82
C ALA A 117 -23.14 19.37 -4.67
N ASN A 118 -22.79 20.40 -5.46
CA ASN A 118 -23.46 21.71 -5.45
C ASN A 118 -24.64 21.82 -6.42
N THR A 119 -24.71 20.97 -7.46
CA THR A 119 -25.68 21.12 -8.55
C THR A 119 -26.70 19.99 -8.61
N ASP A 120 -26.31 18.78 -8.24
CA ASP A 120 -27.12 17.56 -8.29
C ASP A 120 -26.49 16.51 -7.36
N GLU A 121 -26.99 16.46 -6.14
CA GLU A 121 -26.47 15.60 -5.06
C GLU A 121 -26.66 14.11 -5.36
N ASN A 122 -27.74 13.73 -6.05
CA ASN A 122 -27.99 12.34 -6.45
C ASN A 122 -26.92 11.88 -7.44
N ASN A 123 -26.63 12.70 -8.46
CA ASN A 123 -25.56 12.42 -9.40
C ASN A 123 -24.17 12.43 -8.74
N ALA A 124 -23.97 13.28 -7.72
CA ALA A 124 -22.73 13.29 -6.94
C ALA A 124 -22.53 11.97 -6.18
N VAL A 125 -23.57 11.43 -5.53
CA VAL A 125 -23.50 10.14 -4.83
C VAL A 125 -23.19 9.00 -5.81
N ILE A 126 -23.87 8.94 -6.95
CA ILE A 126 -23.61 7.92 -7.98
C ILE A 126 -22.14 8.01 -8.45
N THR A 127 -21.66 9.22 -8.69
CA THR A 127 -20.28 9.48 -9.12
C THR A 127 -19.27 9.08 -8.05
N MET A 128 -19.50 9.45 -6.78
CA MET A 128 -18.66 9.09 -5.64
C MET A 128 -18.54 7.57 -5.51
N ASN A 129 -19.68 6.85 -5.53
CA ASN A 129 -19.70 5.40 -5.43
C ASN A 129 -18.98 4.74 -6.62
N THR A 130 -19.15 5.27 -7.83
CA THR A 130 -18.43 4.79 -9.03
C THR A 130 -16.91 4.97 -8.89
N ILE A 131 -16.47 6.12 -8.38
CA ILE A 131 -15.04 6.37 -8.10
C ILE A 131 -14.52 5.36 -7.08
N HIS A 132 -15.23 5.15 -5.98
CA HIS A 132 -14.80 4.20 -4.94
C HIS A 132 -14.72 2.76 -5.44
N ILE A 133 -15.69 2.29 -6.24
CA ILE A 133 -15.63 0.95 -6.85
C ILE A 133 -14.33 0.76 -7.65
N VAL A 134 -13.94 1.77 -8.44
CA VAL A 134 -12.72 1.70 -9.25
C VAL A 134 -11.46 1.79 -8.38
N VAL A 135 -11.45 2.67 -7.37
CA VAL A 135 -10.34 2.81 -6.42
C VAL A 135 -10.12 1.50 -5.66
N ASP A 136 -11.18 0.87 -5.19
CA ASP A 136 -11.12 -0.38 -4.42
C ASP A 136 -10.61 -1.54 -5.29
N ALA A 137 -11.09 -1.65 -6.54
CA ALA A 137 -10.61 -2.66 -7.49
C ALA A 137 -9.13 -2.51 -7.85
N LEU A 138 -8.60 -1.29 -7.84
CA LEU A 138 -7.20 -0.97 -8.15
C LEU A 138 -6.28 -0.99 -6.93
N GLY A 139 -6.72 -1.56 -5.80
CA GLY A 139 -5.86 -1.80 -4.63
C GLY A 139 -6.35 -1.20 -3.32
N GLY A 140 -7.55 -0.61 -3.28
CA GLY A 140 -8.20 -0.21 -2.03
C GLY A 140 -8.95 -1.36 -1.32
N GLY A 141 -9.36 -2.40 -2.05
CA GLY A 141 -10.24 -3.45 -1.52
C GLY A 141 -9.55 -4.75 -1.07
N ILE A 142 -8.38 -5.08 -1.64
CA ILE A 142 -7.60 -6.29 -1.29
C ILE A 142 -6.10 -6.03 -1.43
N GLU A 143 -5.29 -6.81 -0.72
CA GLU A 143 -3.84 -6.58 -0.59
C GLU A 143 -2.97 -7.51 -1.45
N LEU A 144 -3.59 -8.33 -2.31
CA LEU A 144 -2.96 -9.49 -2.96
C LEU A 144 -1.59 -9.19 -3.60
N ILE A 145 -1.51 -8.15 -4.43
CA ILE A 145 -0.29 -7.91 -5.22
C ILE A 145 0.87 -7.50 -4.31
N GLY A 146 0.61 -6.60 -3.34
CA GLY A 146 1.60 -6.23 -2.32
C GLY A 146 1.97 -7.40 -1.40
N ALA A 147 0.99 -8.25 -1.09
CA ALA A 147 1.17 -9.45 -0.29
C ALA A 147 2.09 -10.48 -0.96
N LEU A 148 1.86 -10.78 -2.23
CA LEU A 148 2.72 -11.67 -3.01
C LEU A 148 4.13 -11.10 -3.13
N TRP A 149 4.25 -9.79 -3.35
CA TRP A 149 5.55 -9.11 -3.43
C TRP A 149 6.35 -9.27 -2.13
N VAL A 150 5.74 -9.00 -0.96
CA VAL A 150 6.40 -9.18 0.34
C VAL A 150 6.70 -10.65 0.64
N PHE A 151 5.77 -11.54 0.33
CA PHE A 151 5.93 -12.97 0.56
C PHE A 151 7.13 -13.53 -0.21
N VAL A 152 7.24 -13.22 -1.51
CA VAL A 152 8.31 -13.72 -2.37
C VAL A 152 9.67 -13.15 -1.97
N ILE A 153 9.75 -11.86 -1.61
CA ILE A 153 10.99 -11.26 -1.05
C ILE A 153 11.43 -12.03 0.19
N SER A 154 10.50 -12.27 1.11
CA SER A 154 10.78 -12.91 2.38
C SER A 154 11.20 -14.36 2.21
N TYR A 155 10.53 -15.09 1.31
CA TYR A 155 10.92 -16.44 0.92
C TYR A 155 12.34 -16.50 0.34
N MET A 156 12.66 -15.62 -0.62
CA MET A 156 14.02 -15.54 -1.19
C MET A 156 15.06 -15.21 -0.11
N GLY A 157 14.74 -14.26 0.78
CA GLY A 157 15.58 -13.84 1.90
C GLY A 157 15.96 -14.99 2.83
N LEU A 158 14.98 -15.81 3.24
CA LEU A 158 15.23 -17.00 4.07
C LEU A 158 16.03 -18.04 3.32
N LYS A 159 15.66 -18.35 2.07
CA LYS A 159 16.30 -19.40 1.28
C LYS A 159 17.78 -19.10 1.01
N GLN A 160 18.10 -17.83 0.79
CA GLN A 160 19.45 -17.38 0.42
C GLN A 160 20.24 -16.82 1.61
N ASN A 161 19.69 -16.88 2.83
CA ASN A 161 20.27 -16.30 4.06
C ASN A 161 20.69 -14.82 3.89
N ILE A 162 19.91 -14.04 3.14
CA ILE A 162 20.14 -12.60 2.95
C ILE A 162 19.39 -11.87 4.06
N TYR A 163 20.08 -11.08 4.90
CA TYR A 163 19.51 -10.39 6.08
C TYR A 163 19.01 -11.34 7.20
N PRO A 164 18.72 -10.83 8.42
CA PRO A 164 18.25 -11.65 9.52
C PRO A 164 16.94 -12.38 9.24
N LYS A 165 16.87 -13.65 9.67
CA LYS A 165 15.67 -14.50 9.50
C LYS A 165 14.39 -13.88 10.05
N ALA A 166 14.48 -13.17 11.17
CA ALA A 166 13.32 -12.53 11.81
C ALA A 166 12.60 -11.54 10.87
N THR A 167 13.33 -10.77 10.06
CA THR A 167 12.74 -9.84 9.08
C THR A 167 11.90 -10.58 8.05
N HIS A 168 12.37 -11.73 7.59
CA HIS A 168 11.66 -12.51 6.60
C HIS A 168 10.55 -13.38 7.18
N ILE A 169 10.67 -13.85 8.41
CA ILE A 169 9.55 -14.51 9.10
C ILE A 169 8.39 -13.53 9.27
N LEU A 170 8.68 -12.30 9.71
CA LEU A 170 7.69 -11.22 9.75
C LEU A 170 7.07 -11.02 8.35
N GLY A 171 7.90 -10.89 7.32
CA GLY A 171 7.39 -10.67 5.96
C GLY A 171 6.57 -11.84 5.41
N LEU A 172 6.88 -13.09 5.76
CA LEU A 172 6.02 -14.23 5.41
C LEU A 172 4.65 -14.14 6.10
N ILE A 173 4.61 -13.75 7.38
CA ILE A 173 3.34 -13.54 8.11
C ILE A 173 2.53 -12.42 7.46
N VAL A 174 3.17 -11.29 7.16
CA VAL A 174 2.55 -10.13 6.50
C VAL A 174 2.03 -10.51 5.12
N GLY A 175 2.87 -11.13 4.29
CA GLY A 175 2.48 -11.57 2.96
C GLY A 175 1.36 -12.63 3.00
N PHE A 176 1.37 -13.53 3.98
CA PHE A 176 0.29 -14.49 4.14
C PHE A 176 -1.03 -13.81 4.55
N ALA A 177 -0.99 -12.88 5.52
CA ALA A 177 -2.17 -12.10 5.91
C ALA A 177 -2.75 -11.32 4.71
N GLY A 178 -1.91 -10.67 3.91
CA GLY A 178 -2.37 -9.94 2.73
C GLY A 178 -2.95 -10.84 1.63
N VAL A 179 -2.49 -12.09 1.48
CA VAL A 179 -3.13 -13.07 0.58
C VAL A 179 -4.51 -13.47 1.12
N LEU A 180 -4.65 -13.57 2.44
CA LEU A 180 -5.92 -13.95 3.07
C LEU A 180 -7.03 -12.90 2.88
N THR A 181 -6.70 -11.64 2.56
CA THR A 181 -7.72 -10.61 2.28
C THR A 181 -8.59 -10.97 1.07
N LEU A 182 -8.13 -11.83 0.16
CA LEU A 182 -8.95 -12.32 -0.96
C LEU A 182 -10.21 -13.05 -0.50
N PHE A 183 -10.13 -13.71 0.65
CA PHE A 183 -11.21 -14.59 1.10
C PHE A 183 -12.35 -13.82 1.75
N SER A 184 -12.18 -12.53 2.09
CA SER A 184 -13.29 -11.68 2.55
C SER A 184 -14.37 -11.49 1.46
N GLY A 185 -14.01 -11.66 0.18
CA GLY A 185 -14.96 -11.64 -0.93
C GLY A 185 -15.84 -12.91 -1.03
N LEU A 186 -15.53 -13.98 -0.31
CA LEU A 186 -16.41 -15.15 -0.25
C LEU A 186 -17.57 -14.86 0.71
N SER A 187 -18.81 -15.01 0.24
CA SER A 187 -20.00 -14.75 1.05
C SER A 187 -20.06 -15.52 2.37
N MET A 188 -19.50 -16.74 2.42
CA MET A 188 -19.41 -17.54 3.65
C MET A 188 -18.40 -17.02 4.68
N LEU A 189 -17.48 -16.14 4.27
CA LEU A 189 -16.37 -15.64 5.08
C LEU A 189 -16.39 -14.12 5.27
N ALA A 190 -17.27 -13.39 4.57
CA ALA A 190 -17.33 -11.93 4.57
C ALA A 190 -17.55 -11.33 5.98
N ASP A 191 -18.38 -11.97 6.80
CA ASP A 191 -18.69 -11.50 8.16
C ASP A 191 -17.72 -12.05 9.24
N ASN A 192 -16.65 -12.73 8.82
CA ASN A 192 -15.72 -13.33 9.76
C ASN A 192 -14.63 -12.34 10.18
N VAL A 193 -14.64 -11.96 11.46
CA VAL A 193 -13.71 -11.02 12.11
C VAL A 193 -12.24 -11.35 11.84
N PHE A 194 -11.89 -12.64 11.69
CA PHE A 194 -10.52 -13.03 11.36
C PHE A 194 -10.09 -12.49 9.99
N PHE A 195 -10.92 -12.64 8.96
CA PHE A 195 -10.61 -12.19 7.60
C PHE A 195 -10.62 -10.66 7.51
N GLU A 196 -11.49 -9.99 8.26
CA GLU A 196 -11.46 -8.52 8.40
C GLU A 196 -10.15 -8.02 9.01
N ALA A 197 -9.64 -8.72 10.03
CA ALA A 197 -8.37 -8.36 10.68
C ALA A 197 -7.14 -8.54 9.77
N THR A 198 -7.22 -9.34 8.70
CA THR A 198 -6.07 -9.61 7.83
C THR A 198 -5.53 -8.37 7.13
N THR A 199 -6.41 -7.45 6.71
CA THR A 199 -6.01 -6.15 6.13
C THR A 199 -5.23 -5.31 7.15
N THR A 200 -5.68 -5.30 8.41
CA THR A 200 -4.99 -4.56 9.48
C THR A 200 -3.63 -5.20 9.82
N ILE A 201 -3.56 -6.53 9.87
CA ILE A 201 -2.30 -7.26 10.08
C ILE A 201 -1.31 -6.98 8.95
N PHE A 202 -1.78 -6.98 7.69
CA PHE A 202 -0.98 -6.61 6.55
C PHE A 202 -0.46 -5.18 6.70
N GLY A 203 -1.35 -4.19 6.88
CA GLY A 203 -0.96 -2.78 6.96
C GLY A 203 -0.01 -2.45 8.11
N LEU A 204 -0.28 -2.93 9.33
CA LEU A 204 0.59 -2.68 10.49
C LEU A 204 1.91 -3.45 10.40
N GLY A 205 1.86 -4.70 9.94
CA GLY A 205 3.07 -5.52 9.79
C GLY A 205 3.99 -5.00 8.69
N GLN A 206 3.44 -4.42 7.61
CA GLN A 206 4.20 -3.75 6.56
C GLN A 206 5.08 -2.63 7.11
N ILE A 207 4.59 -1.81 8.05
CA ILE A 207 5.37 -0.72 8.65
C ILE A 207 6.67 -1.26 9.23
N LEU A 208 6.56 -2.25 10.11
CA LEU A 208 7.73 -2.84 10.77
C LEU A 208 8.65 -3.52 9.76
N TRP A 209 8.08 -4.24 8.79
CA TRP A 209 8.83 -4.94 7.76
C TRP A 209 9.62 -3.99 6.85
N PHE A 210 9.00 -2.89 6.40
CA PHE A 210 9.66 -1.84 5.64
C PHE A 210 10.79 -1.17 6.42
N ILE A 211 10.58 -0.85 7.70
CA ILE A 211 11.64 -0.29 8.56
C ILE A 211 12.83 -1.24 8.63
N LEU A 212 12.58 -2.54 8.89
CA LEU A 212 13.65 -3.54 8.98
C LEU A 212 14.41 -3.66 7.66
N LEU A 213 13.72 -3.84 6.52
CA LEU A 213 14.38 -3.85 5.21
C LEU A 213 15.17 -2.58 4.92
N GLY A 214 14.61 -1.41 5.26
CA GLY A 214 15.27 -0.13 5.13
C GLY A 214 16.59 -0.08 5.89
N THR A 215 16.57 -0.50 7.16
CA THR A 215 17.80 -0.54 7.98
C THR A 215 18.85 -1.50 7.42
N HIS A 216 18.45 -2.64 6.85
CA HIS A 216 19.38 -3.60 6.27
C HIS A 216 20.02 -3.06 4.99
N LEU A 217 19.22 -2.49 4.08
CA LEU A 217 19.70 -1.88 2.83
C LEU A 217 20.65 -0.70 3.08
N LEU A 218 20.38 0.10 4.12
CA LEU A 218 21.27 1.20 4.53
C LEU A 218 22.63 0.70 5.03
N LYS A 219 22.66 -0.44 5.73
CA LYS A 219 23.90 -1.08 6.21
C LYS A 219 24.72 -1.71 5.07
N ASP A 220 24.07 -2.32 4.08
CA ASP A 220 24.75 -2.90 2.91
C ASP A 220 25.60 -1.86 2.15
N ASN A 221 25.14 -0.61 2.07
CA ASN A 221 25.91 0.48 1.47
C ASN A 221 27.16 0.87 2.29
N GLN A 222 27.15 0.70 3.61
CA GLN A 222 28.32 1.02 4.46
C GLN A 222 29.43 -0.01 4.31
N ILE A 223 29.08 -1.30 4.16
CA ILE A 223 30.04 -2.40 4.01
C ILE A 223 30.75 -2.31 2.66
N MET A 224 30.03 -1.98 1.58
CA MET A 224 30.61 -1.85 0.23
C MET A 224 31.48 -0.59 0.03
N ARG A 225 31.51 0.33 1.01
CA ARG A 225 32.34 1.55 1.00
C ARG A 225 33.66 1.37 1.77
N LYS A 226 33.79 0.31 2.56
CA LYS A 226 35.03 -0.08 3.23
C LYS A 226 35.75 -1.11 2.37
#